data_AF-A0A6G1SGS1-F1
#
_entry.id   AF-A0A6G1SGS1-F1
#
_cell.length_a   1.000
_cell.length_b   1.000
_cell.length_c   1.000
_cell.angle_alpha   90.00
_cell.angle_beta   90.00
_cell.angle_gamma   90.00
#
_symmetry.space_group_name_H-M   'P 1'
#
loop_
_entity.id
_entity.type
_entity.pdbx_description
1 polymer ?
#
loop_
_entity_poly.entity_id
_entity_poly.type
_entity_poly.pdbx_seq_one_letter_code
_entity_poly.pdbx_strand_id
1 'polypeptide(L)'
;FALFDIPGVYKRQPGDDYKCVHHTILAHMETYRLYEQKYKATQKGKIGAAALTLWCRPNSTSYEDIQAAERANLFALGSIYNPVVYGDYPAALKDRVEYYSRKEGLTESRLPKFTEEQKLRL
;
A
#
# COMPACT_ATOMS: atom_id res chain seq x y z
N PHE A 1 2.89 -2.09 -9.61
CA PHE A 1 2.05 -0.89 -9.71
C PHE A 1 2.62 0.11 -10.72
N ALA A 2 3.03 -0.37 -11.91
CA ALA A 2 3.43 0.45 -13.03
C ALA A 2 3.34 -0.42 -14.28
N LEU A 3 2.22 -0.31 -15.01
CA LEU A 3 2.08 -0.99 -16.31
C LEU A 3 2.58 -0.11 -17.46
N PHE A 4 2.89 1.17 -17.22
CA PHE A 4 3.32 2.09 -18.27
C PHE A 4 4.32 3.11 -17.70
N ASP A 5 5.61 2.82 -17.82
CA ASP A 5 6.60 3.90 -17.84
C ASP A 5 6.43 4.63 -19.17
N ILE A 6 6.19 5.95 -19.14
CA ILE A 6 6.18 6.80 -20.33
C ILE A 6 7.58 7.39 -20.47
N PRO A 7 8.40 6.93 -21.45
CA PRO A 7 9.76 7.42 -21.61
C PRO A 7 9.77 8.95 -21.81
N GLY A 8 10.66 9.64 -21.12
CA GLY A 8 10.91 11.08 -21.31
C GLY A 8 10.03 12.05 -20.50
N VAL A 9 9.01 11.58 -19.79
CA VAL A 9 8.14 12.46 -18.97
C VAL A 9 8.57 12.51 -17.50
N TYR A 10 9.03 11.39 -16.95
CA TYR A 10 9.41 11.30 -15.54
C TYR A 10 10.53 10.30 -15.32
N LYS A 11 11.60 10.73 -14.66
CA LYS A 11 12.68 9.85 -14.20
C LYS A 11 12.35 9.37 -12.80
N ARG A 12 11.74 8.18 -12.73
CA ARG A 12 11.36 7.50 -11.48
C ARG A 12 12.57 7.31 -10.56
N GLN A 13 12.45 7.74 -9.31
CA GLN A 13 13.43 7.48 -8.25
C GLN A 13 13.02 6.25 -7.44
N PRO A 14 13.98 5.58 -6.77
CA PRO A 14 13.67 4.49 -5.85
C PRO A 14 12.66 4.93 -4.79
N GLY A 15 11.55 4.20 -4.70
CA GLY A 15 10.50 4.41 -3.70
C GLY A 15 9.39 5.38 -4.07
N ASP A 16 9.43 6.03 -5.24
CA ASP A 16 8.38 6.98 -5.63
C ASP A 16 7.00 6.31 -5.77
N ASP A 17 6.93 5.05 -6.19
CA ASP A 17 5.69 4.27 -6.19
C ASP A 17 5.11 4.11 -4.77
N TYR A 18 5.97 3.81 -3.80
CA TYR A 18 5.54 3.66 -2.42
C TYR A 18 5.04 4.98 -1.85
N LYS A 19 5.68 6.11 -2.18
CA LYS A 19 5.20 7.44 -1.81
C LYS A 19 3.85 7.74 -2.44
N CYS A 20 3.65 7.43 -3.72
CA CYS A 20 2.39 7.65 -4.42
C CYS A 20 1.25 6.86 -3.75
N VAL A 21 1.46 5.57 -3.50
CA VAL A 21 0.48 4.72 -2.81
C VAL A 21 0.22 5.23 -1.40
N HIS A 22 1.27 5.58 -0.64
CA HIS A 22 1.16 6.09 0.73
C HIS A 22 0.30 7.36 0.82
N HIS A 23 0.55 8.35 -0.04
CA HIS A 23 -0.24 9.58 -0.04
C HIS A 23 -1.68 9.36 -0.54
N THR A 24 -1.88 8.42 -1.45
CA THR A 24 -3.24 8.04 -1.89
C THR A 24 -4.05 7.46 -0.72
N ILE A 25 -3.42 6.61 0.09
CA ILE A 25 -4.03 6.04 1.30
C ILE A 25 -4.35 7.15 2.31
N LEU A 26 -3.38 8.04 2.60
CA LEU A 26 -3.60 9.17 3.52
C LEU A 26 -4.74 10.08 3.05
N ALA A 27 -4.79 10.40 1.75
CA ALA A 27 -5.87 11.21 1.18
C ALA A 27 -7.24 10.50 1.33
N HIS A 28 -7.29 9.19 1.15
CA HIS A 28 -8.50 8.41 1.38
C HIS A 28 -8.93 8.45 2.86
N MET A 29 -8.01 8.25 3.81
CA MET A 29 -8.28 8.31 5.25
C MET A 29 -8.82 9.69 5.66
N GLU A 30 -8.19 10.77 5.23
CA GLU A 30 -8.64 12.14 5.52
C GLU A 30 -10.02 12.43 4.91
N THR A 31 -10.27 11.96 3.69
CA THR A 31 -11.58 12.09 3.03
C THR A 31 -12.66 11.33 3.79
N TYR A 32 -12.36 10.10 4.25
CA TYR A 32 -13.27 9.32 5.06
C TYR A 32 -13.61 10.03 6.37
N ARG A 33 -12.60 10.55 7.08
CA ARG A 33 -12.80 11.26 8.35
C ARG A 33 -13.60 12.54 8.19
N LEU A 34 -13.35 13.31 7.15
CA LEU A 34 -14.17 14.47 6.81
C LEU A 34 -15.63 14.07 6.58
N TYR A 35 -15.86 12.98 5.84
CA TYR A 35 -17.21 12.48 5.60
C TYR A 35 -17.91 12.07 6.88
N GLU A 36 -17.22 11.30 7.72
CA GLU A 36 -17.73 10.82 9.00
C GLU A 36 -18.12 11.98 9.93
N GLN A 37 -17.26 12.98 10.06
CA GLN A 37 -17.46 14.10 10.98
C GLN A 37 -18.53 15.09 10.49
N LYS A 38 -18.59 15.37 9.18
CA LYS A 38 -19.39 16.49 8.66
C LYS A 38 -20.66 16.06 7.92
N TYR A 39 -20.65 14.90 7.28
CA TYR A 39 -21.69 14.54 6.29
C TYR A 39 -22.44 13.25 6.64
N LYS A 40 -21.87 12.36 7.45
CA LYS A 40 -22.45 11.05 7.77
C LYS A 40 -23.80 11.16 8.48
N ALA A 41 -23.94 12.08 9.43
CA ALA A 41 -25.17 12.26 10.20
C ALA A 41 -26.38 12.63 9.32
N THR A 42 -26.15 13.40 8.26
CA THR A 42 -27.22 13.89 7.36
C THR A 42 -27.43 12.97 6.17
N GLN A 43 -26.35 12.59 5.47
CA GLN A 43 -26.43 11.84 4.21
C GLN A 43 -26.58 10.33 4.43
N LYS A 44 -26.07 9.80 5.55
CA LYS A 44 -26.10 8.36 5.89
C LYS A 44 -25.50 7.42 4.84
N GLY A 45 -24.68 7.94 3.92
CA GLY A 45 -24.02 7.17 2.86
C GLY A 45 -22.80 6.39 3.35
N LYS A 46 -22.09 5.75 2.41
CA LYS A 46 -20.88 4.96 2.66
C LYS A 46 -19.75 5.41 1.75
N ILE A 47 -18.54 5.46 2.30
CA ILE A 47 -17.29 5.65 1.56
C ILE A 47 -16.50 4.36 1.63
N GLY A 48 -15.92 3.95 0.52
CA GLY A 48 -14.99 2.83 0.43
C GLY A 48 -13.85 3.18 -0.52
N ALA A 49 -12.83 2.32 -0.55
CA ALA A 49 -11.73 2.38 -1.49
C ALA A 49 -11.88 1.28 -2.55
N ALA A 50 -11.55 1.62 -3.80
CA ALA A 50 -11.46 0.66 -4.88
C ALA A 50 -10.10 0.83 -5.57
N ALA A 51 -9.37 -0.27 -5.72
CA ALA A 51 -8.10 -0.31 -6.42
C ALA A 51 -8.07 -1.52 -7.35
N LEU A 52 -7.49 -1.34 -8.54
CA LEU A 52 -7.18 -2.44 -9.43
C LEU A 52 -6.06 -3.27 -8.80
N THR A 53 -6.37 -4.50 -8.45
CA THR A 53 -5.40 -5.45 -7.89
C THR A 53 -5.43 -6.74 -8.69
N LEU A 54 -4.26 -7.36 -8.85
CA LEU A 54 -4.15 -8.69 -9.45
C LEU A 54 -4.07 -9.72 -8.33
N TRP A 55 -4.86 -10.78 -8.46
CA TRP A 55 -4.76 -11.96 -7.60
C TRP A 55 -3.77 -12.95 -8.21
N CYS A 56 -2.70 -13.25 -7.48
CA CYS A 56 -1.70 -14.23 -7.84
C CYS A 56 -2.06 -15.59 -7.22
N ARG A 57 -2.10 -16.63 -8.05
CA ARG A 57 -2.23 -18.03 -7.61
C ARG A 57 -0.85 -18.70 -7.64
N PRO A 58 -0.58 -19.65 -6.73
CA PRO A 58 0.65 -20.43 -6.80
C PRO A 58 0.67 -21.27 -8.07
N ASN A 59 1.86 -21.45 -8.64
CA ASN A 59 2.04 -22.23 -9.87
C ASN A 59 1.94 -23.75 -9.62
N SER A 60 2.32 -24.20 -8.42
CA SER A 60 2.20 -25.58 -7.97
C SER A 60 1.85 -25.67 -6.48
N THR A 61 1.77 -26.89 -5.94
CA THR A 61 1.58 -27.14 -4.51
C THR A 61 2.88 -27.09 -3.70
N SER A 62 4.01 -26.73 -4.33
CA SER A 62 5.27 -26.53 -3.62
C SER A 62 5.14 -25.38 -2.60
N TYR A 63 5.85 -25.51 -1.48
CA TYR A 63 5.84 -24.47 -0.45
C TYR A 63 6.38 -23.15 -1.00
N GLU A 64 7.38 -23.21 -1.86
CA GLU A 64 8.02 -22.05 -2.48
C GLU A 64 7.05 -21.25 -3.35
N ASP A 65 6.21 -21.93 -4.14
CA ASP A 65 5.22 -21.29 -5.01
C ASP A 65 4.07 -20.70 -4.20
N ILE A 66 3.63 -21.37 -3.13
CA ILE A 66 2.62 -20.85 -2.20
C ILE A 66 3.12 -19.55 -1.57
N GLN A 67 4.31 -19.58 -0.99
CA GLN A 67 4.91 -18.40 -0.37
C GLN A 67 5.16 -17.28 -1.40
N ALA A 68 5.48 -17.62 -2.66
CA ALA A 68 5.64 -16.62 -3.72
C ALA A 68 4.32 -15.94 -4.08
N ALA A 69 3.24 -16.71 -4.23
CA ALA A 69 1.90 -16.17 -4.51
C ALA A 69 1.39 -15.31 -3.35
N GLU A 70 1.58 -15.76 -2.10
CA GLU A 70 1.21 -14.97 -0.92
C GLU A 70 1.96 -13.64 -0.86
N ARG A 71 3.27 -13.64 -1.11
CA ARG A 71 4.05 -12.39 -1.19
C ARG A 71 3.54 -11.49 -2.30
N ALA A 72 3.25 -12.02 -3.49
CA ALA A 72 2.73 -11.23 -4.59
C ALA A 72 1.37 -10.59 -4.24
N ASN A 73 0.47 -11.34 -3.61
CA ASN A 73 -0.81 -10.84 -3.11
C ASN A 73 -0.65 -9.79 -2.00
N LEU A 74 0.31 -9.98 -1.10
CA LEU A 74 0.68 -8.99 -0.08
C LEU A 74 1.11 -7.65 -0.71
N PHE A 75 1.88 -7.69 -1.78
CA PHE A 75 2.31 -6.49 -2.50
C PHE A 75 1.21 -5.87 -3.37
N ALA A 76 0.29 -6.68 -3.92
CA ALA A 76 -0.78 -6.19 -4.77
C ALA A 76 -1.99 -5.66 -3.97
N LEU A 77 -2.49 -6.46 -3.03
CA LEU A 77 -3.68 -6.17 -2.22
C LEU A 77 -3.29 -5.56 -0.87
N GLY A 78 -2.36 -6.22 -0.16
CA GLY A 78 -1.97 -5.85 1.19
C GLY A 78 -1.30 -4.47 1.27
N SER A 79 -0.64 -4.00 0.21
CA SER A 79 -0.03 -2.68 0.17
C SER A 79 -1.06 -1.53 0.18
N ILE A 80 -2.31 -1.79 -0.22
CA ILE A 80 -3.37 -0.77 -0.30
C ILE A 80 -4.40 -0.97 0.79
N TYR A 81 -4.95 -2.19 0.90
CA TYR A 81 -6.10 -2.43 1.76
C TYR A 81 -5.73 -2.62 3.23
N ASN A 82 -4.54 -3.16 3.57
CA ASN A 82 -4.18 -3.27 5.00
C ASN A 82 -4.06 -1.91 5.67
N PRO A 83 -3.39 -0.90 5.08
CA PRO A 83 -3.41 0.43 5.66
C PRO A 83 -4.82 0.99 5.82
N VAL A 84 -5.72 0.76 4.86
CA VAL A 84 -7.12 1.24 4.89
C VAL A 84 -7.99 0.48 5.89
N VAL A 85 -7.64 -0.74 6.30
CA VAL A 85 -8.45 -1.55 7.23
C VAL A 85 -7.85 -1.61 8.64
N TYR A 86 -6.52 -1.62 8.74
CA TYR A 86 -5.77 -1.91 9.97
C TYR A 86 -4.80 -0.80 10.39
N GLY A 87 -4.67 0.30 9.63
CA GLY A 87 -3.84 1.45 10.03
C GLY A 87 -2.41 1.42 9.54
N ASP A 88 -1.89 0.26 9.13
CA ASP A 88 -0.48 0.14 8.78
C ASP A 88 -0.25 -0.89 7.65
N TYR A 89 0.93 -0.82 7.05
CA TYR A 89 1.41 -1.82 6.11
C TYR A 89 1.65 -3.17 6.83
N PRO A 90 1.41 -4.30 6.14
CA PRO A 90 1.70 -5.62 6.69
C PRO A 90 3.18 -5.77 7.03
N ALA A 91 3.48 -6.39 8.17
CA ALA A 91 4.85 -6.60 8.67
C ALA A 91 5.76 -7.24 7.61
N ALA A 92 5.31 -8.34 6.99
CA ALA A 92 6.06 -9.03 5.94
C ALA A 92 6.41 -8.15 4.73
N LEU A 93 5.56 -7.16 4.38
CA LEU A 93 5.85 -6.21 3.32
C LEU A 93 6.90 -5.21 3.77
N LYS A 94 6.76 -4.64 4.98
CA LYS A 94 7.74 -3.72 5.58
C LYS A 94 9.13 -4.35 5.64
N ASP A 95 9.23 -5.56 6.19
CA ASP A 95 10.49 -6.29 6.36
C ASP A 95 11.15 -6.59 5.01
N ARG A 96 10.36 -6.97 4.01
CA ARG A 96 10.88 -7.28 2.68
C ARG A 96 11.39 -6.03 1.97
N VAL A 97 10.65 -4.92 2.02
CA VAL A 97 11.12 -3.66 1.42
C VAL A 97 12.36 -3.14 2.14
N GLU A 98 12.41 -3.22 3.47
CA GLU A 98 13.60 -2.87 4.25
C GLU A 98 14.80 -3.71 3.82
N TYR A 99 14.67 -5.04 3.80
CA TYR A 99 15.74 -5.96 3.41
C TYR A 99 16.33 -5.61 2.04
N TYR A 100 15.48 -5.41 1.02
CA TYR A 100 15.98 -5.06 -0.32
C TYR A 100 16.51 -3.63 -0.40
N SER A 101 15.96 -2.69 0.37
CA SER A 101 16.51 -1.32 0.41
C SER A 101 17.93 -1.32 0.97
N ARG A 102 18.18 -2.09 2.05
CA ARG A 102 19.54 -2.29 2.60
C ARG A 102 20.47 -2.99 1.63
N LYS A 103 19.99 -4.03 0.95
CA LYS A 103 20.76 -4.78 -0.05
C LYS A 103 21.18 -3.91 -1.24
N GLU A 104 20.37 -2.91 -1.58
CA GLU A 104 20.66 -1.91 -2.61
C GLU A 104 21.54 -0.74 -2.09
N GLY A 105 22.00 -0.79 -0.83
CA GLY A 105 22.88 0.22 -0.23
C GLY A 105 22.17 1.45 0.33
N LEU A 106 20.84 1.43 0.45
CA LEU A 106 20.09 2.55 1.04
C LEU A 106 20.17 2.54 2.57
N THR A 107 20.26 3.73 3.15
CA THR A 107 20.28 3.94 4.60
C THR A 107 18.91 3.89 5.26
N GLU A 108 17.84 3.89 4.46
CA GLU A 108 16.46 3.87 4.93
C GLU A 108 15.58 3.03 4.00
N SER A 109 14.43 2.59 4.53
CA SER A 109 13.40 1.92 3.74
C SER A 109 12.88 2.83 2.64
N ARG A 110 12.68 2.27 1.44
CA ARG A 110 11.93 2.95 0.38
C ARG A 110 10.43 3.08 0.70
N LEU A 111 9.92 2.28 1.64
CA LEU A 111 8.53 2.31 2.05
C LEU A 111 8.33 3.36 3.16
N PRO A 112 7.45 4.36 2.96
CA PRO A 112 7.09 5.31 4.00
C PRO A 112 6.47 4.61 5.21
N LYS A 113 6.60 5.22 6.38
CA LYS A 113 6.00 4.74 7.64
C LYS A 113 4.83 5.63 8.01
N PHE A 114 3.71 5.02 8.42
CA PHE A 114 2.65 5.78 9.07
C PHE A 114 3.10 6.22 10.46
N THR A 115 2.82 7.46 10.83
CA THR A 115 2.96 7.95 12.20
C THR A 115 1.88 7.36 13.09
N GLU A 116 2.08 7.38 14.40
CA GLU A 116 1.04 6.92 15.34
C GLU A 116 -0.26 7.73 15.21
N GLU A 117 -0.15 9.04 14.94
CA GLU A 117 -1.32 9.87 14.65
C GLU A 117 -2.06 9.41 13.39
N GLN A 118 -1.34 9.10 12.31
CA GLN A 118 -1.95 8.61 11.07
C GLN A 118 -2.62 7.26 11.25
N LYS A 119 -2.02 6.35 12.04
CA LYS A 119 -2.61 5.03 12.34
C LYS A 119 -3.91 5.16 13.13
N LEU A 120 -3.98 6.10 14.08
CA LEU A 120 -5.15 6.37 14.91
C LEU A 120 -6.27 7.12 14.17
N ARG A 121 -5.95 7.75 13.04
CA ARG A 121 -6.91 8.47 12.20
C ARG A 121 -7.73 7.56 11.27
N LEU A 122 -7.68 6.25 11.46
CA LEU A 122 -8.50 5.27 10.74
C LEU A 122 -9.81 4.97 11.48
#